data_AF-A0A7C6I2W7-F1
#
_entry.id   AF-A0A7C6I2W7-F1
#
_cell.length_a   1.000
_cell.length_b   1.000
_cell.length_c   1.000
_cell.angle_alpha   90.00
_cell.angle_beta   90.00
_cell.angle_gamma   90.00
#
_symmetry.space_group_name_H-M   'P 1'
#
loop_
_entity.id
_entity.type
_entity.pdbx_description
1 polymer ?
#
loop_
_entity_poly.entity_id
_entity_poly.type
_entity_poly.pdbx_seq_one_letter_code
_entity_poly.pdbx_strand_id
1 'polypeptide(L)'
;MDKLVKNRSIVTYKDFNKIRKISSNDVEVELLSHNLMVDYECFKNSAYAGEPCTFNLNIHNLGRKALVNTKVFFNFSENLIPIITSVYVNKRLYKKGDLRNGIYIGSLATYETINIVFMCKVFPSSSNQTFSQALVTYSFYDNEMLINLEQFSNLVSIKVLG
;
A
#
# COMPACT_ATOMS: atom_id res chain seq x y z
N MET A 1 -11.98 -16.07 -4.55
CA MET A 1 -11.33 -17.21 -3.90
C MET A 1 -9.88 -17.21 -4.35
N ASP A 2 -8.96 -16.97 -3.41
CA ASP A 2 -7.53 -17.14 -3.68
C ASP A 2 -7.29 -18.60 -4.05
N LYS A 3 -6.57 -18.81 -5.15
CA LYS A 3 -6.42 -20.14 -5.75
C LYS A 3 -5.05 -20.65 -5.44
N LEU A 4 -4.99 -21.76 -4.72
CA LEU A 4 -3.74 -22.45 -4.46
C LEU A 4 -3.39 -23.33 -5.66
N VAL A 5 -2.24 -23.06 -6.28
CA VAL A 5 -1.67 -23.93 -7.32
C VAL A 5 -0.70 -24.88 -6.64
N LYS A 6 -1.02 -26.18 -6.68
CA LYS A 6 -0.15 -27.23 -6.15
C LYS A 6 0.56 -27.94 -7.28
N ASN A 7 1.85 -28.18 -7.12
CA ASN A 7 2.65 -28.98 -8.03
C ASN A 7 3.31 -30.15 -7.29
N ARG A 8 3.18 -31.35 -7.86
CA ARG A 8 3.80 -32.58 -7.40
C ARG A 8 4.21 -33.42 -8.60
N SER A 9 5.41 -33.99 -8.55
CA SER A 9 5.85 -34.98 -9.52
C SER A 9 5.68 -36.39 -8.99
N ILE A 10 5.28 -37.32 -9.87
CA ILE A 10 5.16 -38.75 -9.56
C ILE A 10 6.05 -39.52 -10.53
N VAL A 11 7.00 -40.28 -10.00
CA VAL A 11 7.79 -41.22 -10.79
C VAL A 11 7.19 -42.60 -10.64
N THR A 12 6.92 -43.23 -11.78
CA THR A 12 6.51 -44.65 -11.84
C THR A 12 7.67 -45.46 -12.42
N TYR A 13 8.10 -46.49 -11.72
CA TYR A 13 9.20 -47.35 -12.16
C TYR A 13 8.90 -48.82 -11.88
N LYS A 14 9.57 -49.72 -12.61
CA LYS A 14 9.43 -51.17 -12.43
C LYS A 14 10.59 -51.67 -11.56
N ASP A 15 10.24 -52.36 -10.48
CA ASP A 15 11.16 -53.03 -9.57
C ASP A 15 10.87 -54.53 -9.65
N PHE A 16 11.76 -55.28 -10.31
CA PHE A 16 11.53 -56.67 -10.76
C PHE A 16 10.23 -56.81 -11.56
N ASN A 17 9.20 -57.46 -11.00
CA ASN A 17 7.89 -57.65 -11.61
C ASN A 17 6.79 -56.78 -11.00
N LYS A 18 7.14 -55.82 -10.14
CA LYS A 18 6.19 -54.89 -9.52
C LYS A 18 6.39 -53.47 -10.03
N ILE A 19 5.28 -52.78 -10.32
CA ILE A 19 5.29 -51.34 -10.62
C ILE A 19 5.24 -50.59 -9.29
N ARG A 20 6.21 -49.72 -9.04
CA ARG A 20 6.26 -48.82 -7.89
C ARG A 20 6.03 -47.38 -8.31
N LYS A 21 5.50 -46.59 -7.37
CA LYS A 21 5.34 -45.15 -7.51
C LYS A 21 5.98 -44.45 -6.30
N ILE A 22 6.71 -43.39 -6.57
CA ILE A 22 7.19 -42.46 -5.55
C ILE A 22 6.79 -41.05 -5.95
N SER A 23 6.43 -40.22 -4.98
CA SER A 23 6.08 -38.81 -5.19
C SER A 23 7.15 -37.90 -4.60
N SER A 24 7.37 -36.75 -5.24
CA SER A 24 8.08 -35.63 -4.62
C SER A 24 7.25 -35.03 -3.48
N ASN A 25 7.83 -34.07 -2.76
CA ASN A 25 7.05 -33.15 -1.93
C ASN A 25 6.14 -32.28 -2.80
N ASP A 26 5.10 -31.73 -2.18
CA ASP A 26 4.27 -30.69 -2.78
C ASP A 26 5.01 -29.34 -2.75
N VAL A 27 4.83 -28.55 -3.81
CA VAL A 27 5.14 -27.12 -3.85
C VAL A 27 3.84 -26.38 -4.11
N GLU A 28 3.56 -25.37 -3.29
CA GLU A 28 2.30 -24.62 -3.34
C GLU A 28 2.59 -23.14 -3.61
N VAL A 29 1.79 -22.53 -4.49
CA VAL A 29 1.81 -21.08 -4.74
C VAL A 29 0.40 -20.54 -4.59
N GLU A 30 0.25 -19.52 -3.76
CA GLU A 30 -1.01 -18.82 -3.58
C GLU A 30 -1.19 -17.77 -4.67
N LEU A 31 -2.30 -17.86 -5.40
CA LEU A 31 -2.70 -16.85 -6.37
C LEU A 31 -3.63 -15.85 -5.70
N LEU A 32 -3.05 -14.75 -5.22
CA LEU A 32 -3.78 -13.68 -4.56
C LEU A 32 -4.66 -12.93 -5.58
N SER A 33 -5.96 -12.90 -5.31
CA SER A 33 -6.93 -12.18 -6.13
C SER A 33 -6.88 -10.66 -5.89
N HIS A 34 -6.47 -10.24 -4.70
CA HIS A 34 -6.18 -8.86 -4.32
C HIS A 34 -4.71 -8.75 -3.90
N ASN A 35 -4.06 -7.64 -4.25
CA ASN A 35 -2.74 -7.32 -3.75
C ASN A 35 -2.57 -5.80 -3.87
N LEU A 36 -2.39 -5.12 -2.74
CA LEU A 36 -2.23 -3.68 -2.70
C LEU A 36 -0.88 -3.36 -2.07
N MET A 37 -0.02 -2.68 -2.82
CA MET A 37 1.25 -2.15 -2.33
C MET A 37 1.09 -0.65 -2.11
N VAL A 38 1.55 -0.16 -0.97
CA VAL A 38 1.42 1.23 -0.55
C VAL A 38 2.79 1.73 -0.12
N ASP A 39 3.49 2.39 -1.04
CA ASP A 39 4.84 2.91 -0.85
C ASP A 39 4.78 4.39 -0.53
N TYR A 40 5.34 4.77 0.62
CA TYR A 40 5.30 6.13 1.11
C TYR A 40 6.69 6.64 1.42
N GLU A 41 7.00 7.83 0.94
CA GLU A 41 8.31 8.45 1.16
C GLU A 41 8.18 9.94 1.43
N CYS A 42 9.23 10.48 2.04
CA CYS A 42 9.52 11.90 2.06
C CYS A 42 10.84 12.10 1.32
N PHE A 43 10.92 13.12 0.47
CA PHE A 43 12.16 13.43 -0.26
C PHE A 43 13.28 13.99 0.64
N LYS A 44 12.97 14.25 1.91
CA LYS A 44 13.93 14.63 2.95
C LYS A 44 13.91 13.61 4.09
N ASN A 45 15.09 13.29 4.63
CA ASN A 45 15.24 12.51 5.87
C ASN A 45 15.44 13.40 7.11
N SER A 46 15.67 14.71 6.94
CA SER A 46 15.76 15.70 7.99
C SER A 46 15.22 17.07 7.55
N ALA A 47 14.78 17.90 8.51
CA ALA A 47 14.31 19.25 8.25
C ALA A 47 14.45 20.14 9.49
N TYR A 48 14.70 21.44 9.27
CA TYR A 48 14.59 22.45 10.32
C TYR A 48 13.13 22.80 10.60
N ALA A 49 12.85 23.27 11.82
CA ALA A 49 11.55 23.83 12.14
C ALA A 49 11.21 24.99 11.18
N GLY A 50 10.01 24.94 10.62
CA GLY A 50 9.51 25.89 9.62
C GLY A 50 9.75 25.47 8.17
N GLU A 51 10.60 24.48 7.89
CA GLU A 51 10.83 24.01 6.53
C GLU A 51 9.71 23.09 6.03
N PRO A 52 9.37 23.16 4.73
CA PRO A 52 8.51 22.18 4.10
C PRO A 52 9.28 20.90 3.75
N CYS A 53 8.57 19.78 3.88
CA CYS A 53 8.93 18.45 3.43
C CYS A 53 7.93 18.00 2.36
N THR A 54 8.41 17.46 1.24
CA THR A 54 7.55 16.92 0.18
C THR A 54 7.43 15.42 0.34
N PHE A 55 6.20 14.95 0.36
CA PHE A 55 5.81 13.55 0.50
C PHE A 55 5.25 13.01 -0.80
N ASN A 56 5.49 11.72 -1.03
CA ASN A 56 5.06 11.00 -2.21
C ASN A 56 4.51 9.63 -1.78
N LEU A 57 3.25 9.37 -2.08
CA LEU A 57 2.58 8.10 -1.84
C LEU A 57 2.22 7.46 -3.18
N ASN A 58 2.69 6.23 -3.40
CA ASN A 58 2.26 5.40 -4.52
C ASN A 58 1.40 4.25 -4.00
N ILE A 59 0.23 4.07 -4.62
CA ILE A 59 -0.69 2.98 -4.32
C ILE A 59 -0.82 2.15 -5.59
N HIS A 60 -0.35 0.90 -5.53
CA HIS A 60 -0.33 -0.02 -6.66
C HIS A 60 -1.28 -1.18 -6.41
N ASN A 61 -2.32 -1.32 -7.24
CA ASN A 61 -3.11 -2.54 -7.24
C ASN A 61 -2.40 -3.62 -8.06
N LEU A 62 -1.58 -4.43 -7.40
CA LEU A 62 -0.89 -5.58 -8.01
C LEU A 62 -1.81 -6.80 -8.18
N GLY A 63 -3.07 -6.70 -7.72
CA GLY A 63 -4.07 -7.75 -7.77
C GLY A 63 -4.69 -7.93 -9.16
N ARG A 64 -5.43 -9.05 -9.29
CA ARG A 64 -6.15 -9.41 -10.52
C ARG A 64 -7.60 -8.92 -10.55
N LYS A 65 -8.03 -8.22 -9.51
CA LYS A 65 -9.36 -7.60 -9.41
C LYS A 65 -9.23 -6.10 -9.23
N ALA A 66 -10.19 -5.36 -9.77
CA ALA A 66 -10.30 -3.93 -9.49
C ALA A 66 -10.70 -3.73 -8.02
N LEU A 67 -10.13 -2.70 -7.40
CA LEU A 67 -10.53 -2.22 -6.09
C LEU A 67 -11.57 -1.12 -6.27
N VAL A 68 -12.49 -1.02 -5.31
CA VAL A 68 -13.55 -0.02 -5.26
C VAL A 68 -13.59 0.62 -3.88
N ASN A 69 -14.34 1.72 -3.75
CA ASN A 69 -14.47 2.49 -2.51
C ASN A 69 -13.13 2.88 -1.86
N THR A 70 -12.07 3.01 -2.67
CA THR A 70 -10.72 3.23 -2.18
C THR A 70 -10.59 4.63 -1.58
N LYS A 71 -10.11 4.69 -0.33
CA LYS A 71 -9.89 5.91 0.45
C LYS A 71 -8.51 5.88 1.08
N VAL A 72 -7.86 7.04 1.13
CA VAL A 72 -6.53 7.20 1.70
C VAL A 72 -6.58 8.19 2.84
N PHE A 73 -6.13 7.79 4.02
CA PHE A 73 -6.00 8.63 5.20
C PHE A 73 -4.53 8.79 5.54
N PHE A 74 -4.17 9.94 6.09
CA PHE A 74 -2.80 10.19 6.53
C PHE A 74 -2.79 10.48 8.03
N ASN A 75 -1.96 9.72 8.74
CA ASN A 75 -1.59 10.01 10.11
C ASN A 75 -0.28 10.82 10.11
N PHE A 76 -0.24 11.86 10.94
CA PHE A 76 0.92 12.75 11.09
C PHE A 76 1.17 12.95 12.58
N SER A 77 2.44 13.02 12.99
CA SER A 77 2.77 13.59 14.30
C SER A 77 2.21 15.02 14.43
N GLU A 78 1.98 15.46 15.66
CA GLU A 78 1.38 16.77 15.94
C GLU A 78 2.17 17.94 15.35
N ASN A 79 3.49 17.80 15.23
CA ASN A 79 4.38 18.83 14.71
C ASN A 79 4.59 18.78 13.19
N LEU A 80 3.84 17.93 12.48
CA LEU A 80 3.89 17.83 11.02
C LEU A 80 2.53 18.21 10.44
N ILE A 81 2.45 19.42 9.87
CA ILE A 81 1.17 20.00 9.45
C ILE A 81 1.09 20.02 7.92
N PRO A 82 0.11 19.35 7.30
CA PRO A 82 -0.08 19.39 5.85
C PRO A 82 -0.43 20.77 5.30
N ILE A 83 0.14 21.10 4.14
CA ILE A 83 -0.22 22.28 3.36
C ILE A 83 -1.32 21.87 2.38
N ILE A 84 -2.59 22.10 2.74
CA ILE A 84 -3.76 21.59 1.98
C ILE A 84 -3.76 22.03 0.51
N THR A 85 -3.21 23.21 0.20
CA THR A 85 -3.13 23.73 -1.17
C THR A 85 -2.06 23.05 -2.03
N SER A 86 -1.26 22.14 -1.47
CA SER A 86 -0.16 21.44 -2.16
C SER A 86 -0.49 20.02 -2.60
N VAL A 87 -1.73 19.55 -2.40
CA VAL A 87 -2.10 18.15 -2.63
C VAL A 87 -2.44 17.89 -4.10
N TYR A 88 -1.73 16.97 -4.72
CA TYR A 88 -1.98 16.49 -6.08
C TYR A 88 -2.27 15.00 -6.07
N VAL A 89 -3.32 14.58 -6.77
CA VAL A 89 -3.64 13.18 -7.05
C VAL A 89 -3.52 12.98 -8.55
N ASN A 90 -2.64 12.08 -8.99
CA ASN A 90 -2.31 11.87 -10.41
C ASN A 90 -2.06 13.19 -11.17
N LYS A 91 -1.23 14.06 -10.58
CA LYS A 91 -0.87 15.39 -11.13
C LYS A 91 -2.02 16.39 -11.23
N ARG A 92 -3.22 16.07 -10.73
CA ARG A 92 -4.36 17.00 -10.66
C ARG A 92 -4.47 17.54 -9.24
N LEU A 93 -4.63 18.86 -9.14
CA LEU A 93 -4.82 19.52 -7.86
C LEU A 93 -6.09 18.99 -7.16
N TYR A 94 -5.92 18.45 -5.97
CA TYR A 94 -7.01 17.94 -5.15
C TYR A 94 -7.44 19.03 -4.16
N LYS A 95 -8.61 19.64 -4.41
CA LYS A 95 -9.11 20.78 -3.63
C LYS A 95 -9.98 20.40 -2.43
N LYS A 96 -10.24 19.11 -2.21
CA LYS A 96 -11.18 18.64 -1.18
C LYS A 96 -10.48 18.37 0.16
N GLY A 97 -10.43 19.39 1.01
CA GLY A 97 -10.33 19.24 2.46
C GLY A 97 -9.06 18.57 3.04
N ASP A 98 -9.12 18.37 4.35
CA ASP A 98 -8.05 17.84 5.22
C ASP A 98 -7.64 16.40 4.85
N LEU A 99 -6.33 16.16 4.72
CA LEU A 99 -5.73 14.84 4.48
C LEU A 99 -6.09 13.81 5.56
N ARG A 100 -6.41 14.25 6.78
CA ARG A 100 -6.85 13.38 7.88
C ARG A 100 -8.28 12.85 7.70
N ASN A 101 -9.14 13.60 6.99
CA ASN A 101 -10.53 13.19 6.70
C ASN A 101 -10.63 12.24 5.50
N GLY A 102 -9.51 12.03 4.81
CA GLY A 102 -9.35 11.06 3.75
C GLY A 102 -9.54 11.62 2.33
N ILE A 103 -8.78 11.07 1.40
CA ILE A 103 -8.89 11.31 -0.04
C ILE A 103 -9.67 10.15 -0.65
N TYR A 104 -10.82 10.44 -1.27
CA TYR A 104 -11.58 9.43 -2.01
C TYR A 104 -11.01 9.25 -3.41
N ILE A 105 -10.44 8.07 -3.65
CA ILE A 105 -9.88 7.67 -4.94
C ILE A 105 -10.97 7.04 -5.83
N GLY A 106 -11.93 6.34 -5.23
CA GLY A 106 -12.98 5.65 -5.96
C GLY A 106 -12.55 4.24 -6.33
N SER A 107 -12.40 3.98 -7.63
CA SER A 107 -11.94 2.68 -8.13
C SER A 107 -10.48 2.71 -8.52
N LEU A 108 -9.80 1.58 -8.32
CA LEU A 108 -8.44 1.35 -8.80
C LEU A 108 -8.44 0.08 -9.66
N ALA A 109 -8.25 0.23 -10.96
CA ALA A 109 -8.23 -0.91 -11.88
C ALA A 109 -7.06 -1.87 -11.58
N THR A 110 -7.10 -3.06 -12.16
CA THR A 110 -6.01 -4.04 -12.05
C THR A 110 -4.72 -3.46 -12.60
N TYR A 111 -3.63 -3.57 -11.83
CA TYR A 111 -2.31 -3.04 -12.18
C TYR A 111 -2.24 -1.51 -12.29
N GLU A 112 -3.30 -0.80 -11.90
CA GLU A 112 -3.31 0.65 -11.87
C GLU A 112 -2.52 1.17 -10.67
N THR A 113 -1.90 2.33 -10.89
CA THR A 113 -1.16 3.07 -9.86
C THR A 113 -1.78 4.45 -9.68
N ILE A 114 -1.99 4.82 -8.41
CA ILE A 114 -2.31 6.20 -8.03
C ILE A 114 -1.11 6.80 -7.33
N ASN A 115 -0.81 8.05 -7.68
CA ASN A 115 0.22 8.84 -7.06
C ASN A 115 -0.40 10.03 -6.32
N ILE A 116 -0.03 10.22 -5.05
CA ILE A 116 -0.42 11.36 -4.23
C ILE A 116 0.83 12.09 -3.75
N VAL A 117 0.94 13.37 -4.11
CA VAL A 117 2.06 14.23 -3.72
C VAL A 117 1.54 15.43 -2.94
N PHE A 118 2.19 15.75 -1.84
CA PHE A 118 1.84 16.92 -1.03
C PHE A 118 3.03 17.38 -0.18
N MET A 119 2.90 18.57 0.40
CA MET A 119 3.89 19.12 1.31
C MET A 119 3.33 19.20 2.73
N CYS A 120 4.18 18.98 3.73
CA CYS A 120 3.91 19.30 5.12
C CYS A 120 4.98 20.27 5.65
N LYS A 121 4.57 21.14 6.56
CA LYS A 121 5.47 22.04 7.30
C LYS A 121 5.81 21.40 8.65
N VAL A 122 7.10 21.37 8.99
CA VAL A 122 7.59 20.90 10.28
C VAL A 122 7.54 22.04 11.30
N PHE A 123 7.03 21.77 12.49
CA PHE A 123 6.99 22.71 13.61
C PHE A 123 7.92 22.24 14.75
N PRO A 124 8.37 23.17 15.62
CA PRO A 124 9.11 22.81 16.82
C PRO A 124 8.32 21.80 17.69
N SER A 125 9.04 20.85 18.27
CA SER A 125 8.51 19.83 19.18
C SER A 125 9.58 19.47 20.21
N SER A 126 9.17 18.89 21.34
CA SER A 126 10.10 18.28 22.30
C SER A 126 10.79 17.03 21.72
N SER A 127 10.21 16.43 20.68
CA SER A 127 10.80 15.32 19.93
C SER A 127 11.74 15.82 18.83
N ASN A 128 12.90 15.18 18.70
CA ASN A 128 13.82 15.38 17.57
C ASN A 128 13.43 14.57 16.32
N GLN A 129 12.24 13.98 16.32
CA GLN A 129 11.68 13.21 15.22
C GLN A 129 10.21 13.55 15.00
N THR A 130 9.79 13.44 13.75
CA THR A 130 8.40 13.50 13.33
C THR A 130 8.13 12.39 12.31
N PHE A 131 6.90 11.92 12.24
CA PHE A 131 6.54 10.79 11.38
C PHE A 131 5.20 10.99 10.66
N SER A 132 5.04 10.23 9.59
CA SER A 132 3.77 10.07 8.90
C SER A 132 3.60 8.64 8.39
N GLN A 133 2.35 8.17 8.36
CA GLN A 133 1.98 6.89 7.77
C GLN A 133 0.63 7.05 7.07
N ALA A 134 0.46 6.42 5.92
CA ALA A 134 -0.81 6.36 5.23
C ALA A 134 -1.58 5.07 5.58
N LEU A 135 -2.90 5.17 5.64
CA LEU A 135 -3.83 4.04 5.71
C LEU A 135 -4.71 4.10 4.46
N VAL A 136 -4.72 3.02 3.68
CA VAL A 136 -5.61 2.85 2.54
C VAL A 136 -6.71 1.87 2.93
N THR A 137 -7.96 2.30 2.86
CA THR A 137 -9.11 1.40 2.97
C THR A 137 -9.70 1.18 1.58
N TYR A 138 -10.08 -0.04 1.27
CA TYR A 138 -10.55 -0.42 -0.05
C TYR A 138 -11.45 -1.66 0.02
N SER A 139 -12.19 -1.89 -1.05
CA SER A 139 -13.01 -3.09 -1.19
C SER A 139 -12.76 -3.77 -2.53
N PHE A 140 -13.08 -5.06 -2.62
CA PHE A 140 -13.16 -5.78 -3.90
C PHE A 140 -14.29 -6.80 -3.85
N TYR A 141 -14.78 -7.21 -5.02
CA TYR A 141 -15.82 -8.24 -5.11
C TYR A 141 -15.22 -9.64 -5.19
N ASP A 142 -15.68 -10.55 -4.34
CA ASP A 142 -15.44 -11.98 -4.47
C ASP A 142 -16.75 -12.75 -4.60
N ASN A 143 -16.98 -13.32 -5.80
CA ASN A 143 -18.23 -14.02 -6.13
C ASN A 143 -19.47 -13.25 -5.64
N GLU A 144 -19.57 -11.97 -6.05
CA GLU A 144 -20.64 -11.01 -5.69
C GLU A 144 -20.62 -10.47 -4.26
N MET A 145 -19.83 -11.05 -3.36
CA MET A 145 -19.64 -10.51 -2.01
C MET A 145 -18.64 -9.34 -2.02
N LEU A 146 -18.99 -8.21 -1.40
CA LEU A 146 -18.06 -7.11 -1.20
C LEU A 146 -17.20 -7.37 0.06
N ILE A 147 -15.89 -7.49 -0.13
CA ILE A 147 -14.92 -7.66 0.95
C ILE A 147 -14.22 -6.31 1.18
N ASN A 148 -14.13 -5.88 2.43
CA ASN A 148 -13.45 -4.65 2.84
C ASN A 148 -12.12 -4.99 3.49
N LEU A 149 -11.08 -4.26 3.11
CA LEU A 149 -9.72 -4.42 3.61
C LEU A 149 -9.07 -3.07 3.87
N GLU A 150 -7.99 -3.13 4.64
CA GLU A 150 -7.15 -1.99 4.96
C GLU A 150 -5.68 -2.36 4.76
N GLN A 151 -4.88 -1.39 4.34
CA GLN A 151 -3.45 -1.55 4.12
C GLN A 151 -2.72 -0.29 4.60
N PHE A 152 -1.75 -0.47 5.51
CA PHE A 152 -0.84 0.60 5.89
C PHE A 152 0.32 0.71 4.90
N SER A 153 0.81 1.93 4.73
CA SER A 153 2.14 2.17 4.17
C SER A 153 3.24 1.82 5.17
N ASN A 154 4.49 1.86 4.72
CA ASN A 154 5.63 2.01 5.62
C ASN A 154 5.52 3.32 6.44
N LEU A 155 6.18 3.34 7.60
CA LEU A 155 6.32 4.56 8.41
C LEU A 155 7.43 5.44 7.83
N VAL A 156 7.10 6.70 7.53
CA VAL A 156 8.08 7.70 7.11
C VAL A 156 8.50 8.48 8.34
N SER A 157 9.80 8.50 8.66
CA SER A 157 10.38 9.24 9.78
C SER A 157 11.33 10.32 9.27
N ILE A 158 11.23 11.51 9.86
CA ILE A 158 12.03 12.68 9.53
C ILE A 158 12.68 13.19 10.82
N LYS A 159 13.99 13.39 10.78
CA LYS A 159 14.73 14.01 11.87
C LYS A 159 14.46 15.52 11.90
N VAL A 160 14.03 16.04 13.04
CA VAL A 160 13.87 17.48 13.26
C VAL A 160 15.21 18.04 13.74
N LEU A 161 15.72 19.03 13.02
CA LEU A 161 16.95 19.74 13.36
C LEU A 161 16.62 20.96 14.23
N GLY A 162 17.42 21.15 15.28
CA GLY A 162 17.35 22.31 16.18
C GLY A 162 18.09 23.51 15.62
#